data_AF-A0A7C5JCT0-F1
#
_entry.id   AF-A0A7C5JCT0-F1
#
_cell.length_a   1.000
_cell.length_b   1.000
_cell.length_c   1.000
_cell.angle_alpha   90.00
_cell.angle_beta   90.00
_cell.angle_gamma   90.00
#
_symmetry.space_group_name_H-M   'P 1'
#
loop_
_entity.id
_entity.type
_entity.pdbx_description
1 polymer ?
#
loop_
_entity_poly.entity_id
_entity_poly.type
_entity_poly.pdbx_seq_one_letter_code
_entity_poly.pdbx_strand_id
1 'polypeptide(L)'
;MNLIKVEPLTTEFLESINFSWHTDYDDDTPYLVDELIEVSEIEAEAYAQAANELYDMYVEAGDYVINNDLFHELNIPFNLVEMIKA
;
A
#
# COMPACT_ATOMS: atom_id res chain seq x y z
N MET A 1 -10.99 -16.37 -7.47
CA MET A 1 -11.10 -14.91 -7.56
C MET A 1 -12.29 -14.58 -8.45
N ASN A 2 -13.35 -14.04 -7.87
CA ASN A 2 -14.59 -13.69 -8.56
C ASN A 2 -14.63 -12.18 -8.77
N LEU A 3 -14.87 -11.73 -10.00
CA LEU A 3 -14.98 -10.30 -10.34
C LEU A 3 -16.44 -9.92 -10.46
N ILE A 4 -16.83 -8.86 -9.76
CA ILE A 4 -18.19 -8.32 -9.73
C ILE A 4 -18.18 -6.96 -10.43
N LYS A 5 -19.01 -6.83 -11.47
CA LYS A 5 -19.27 -5.53 -12.10
C LYS A 5 -20.14 -4.66 -11.19
N VAL A 6 -19.76 -3.39 -11.04
CA VAL A 6 -20.48 -2.38 -10.27
C VAL A 6 -20.65 -1.10 -11.07
N GLU A 7 -21.70 -0.34 -10.77
CA GLU A 7 -21.83 1.01 -11.30
C GLU A 7 -21.02 1.97 -10.42
N PRO A 8 -19.97 2.63 -10.94
CA PRO A 8 -19.21 3.60 -10.17
C PRO A 8 -20.08 4.83 -9.85
N LEU A 9 -19.75 5.52 -8.77
CA LEU A 9 -20.38 6.80 -8.44
C LEU A 9 -20.04 7.82 -9.54
N THR A 10 -21.01 8.67 -9.88
CA THR A 10 -20.79 9.69 -10.91
C THR A 10 -19.89 10.81 -10.40
N THR A 11 -19.17 11.44 -11.32
CA THR A 11 -18.35 12.62 -11.05
C THR A 11 -19.16 13.73 -10.37
N GLU A 12 -20.39 13.99 -10.84
CA GLU A 12 -21.25 15.03 -10.27
C GLU A 12 -21.59 14.73 -8.80
N PHE A 13 -21.82 13.46 -8.46
CA PHE A 13 -22.07 13.07 -7.07
C PHE A 13 -20.82 13.28 -6.20
N LEU A 14 -19.65 12.84 -6.67
CA LEU A 14 -18.39 13.01 -5.95
C LEU A 14 -18.04 14.49 -5.73
N GLU A 15 -18.24 15.34 -6.74
CA GLU A 15 -18.07 16.79 -6.61
C GLU A 15 -19.04 17.39 -5.59
N SER A 16 -20.30 16.93 -5.58
CA SER A 16 -21.33 17.43 -4.65
C SER A 16 -20.99 17.19 -3.18
N ILE A 17 -20.16 16.17 -2.89
CA ILE A 17 -19.68 15.85 -1.52
C ILE A 17 -18.25 16.29 -1.27
N ASN A 18 -17.67 17.13 -2.14
CA ASN A 18 -16.30 17.66 -2.05
C ASN A 18 -15.20 16.57 -2.18
N PHE A 19 -15.44 15.55 -3.01
CA PHE A 19 -14.53 14.43 -3.30
C PHE A 19 -13.89 14.54 -4.69
N SER A 20 -13.65 15.76 -5.18
CA SER A 20 -13.11 16.06 -6.52
C SER A 20 -11.74 15.45 -6.83
N TRP A 21 -10.99 14.97 -5.84
CA TRP A 21 -9.74 14.23 -6.09
C TRP A 21 -9.96 12.81 -6.65
N HIS A 22 -11.17 12.25 -6.50
CA HIS A 22 -11.54 10.94 -7.07
C HIS A 22 -12.16 11.04 -8.46
N THR A 23 -12.38 12.26 -8.95
CA THR A 23 -13.00 12.52 -10.26
C THR A 23 -11.96 12.70 -11.35
N ASP A 24 -10.68 12.47 -11.02
CA ASP A 24 -9.61 12.37 -12.00
C ASP A 24 -9.45 13.65 -12.85
N TYR A 25 -9.21 14.75 -12.13
CA TYR A 25 -8.97 16.06 -12.74
C TYR A 25 -7.62 16.13 -13.50
N ASP A 26 -6.72 15.15 -13.28
CA ASP A 26 -5.30 15.27 -13.62
C ASP A 26 -4.82 14.31 -14.73
N ASP A 27 -5.37 13.09 -14.92
CA ASP A 27 -4.78 12.11 -15.85
C ASP A 27 -5.72 11.19 -16.65
N ASP A 28 -7.04 11.45 -16.68
CA ASP A 28 -8.06 10.66 -17.37
C ASP A 28 -8.08 9.16 -16.94
N THR A 29 -7.53 8.83 -15.76
CA THR A 29 -7.76 7.56 -15.06
C THR A 29 -8.63 7.69 -13.79
N PRO A 30 -9.95 7.41 -13.88
CA PRO A 30 -10.85 7.49 -12.72
C PRO A 30 -10.39 6.58 -11.58
N TYR A 31 -10.34 7.11 -10.35
CA TYR A 31 -10.00 6.32 -9.15
C TYR A 31 -11.06 5.25 -8.85
N LEU A 32 -12.31 5.46 -9.29
CA LEU A 32 -13.38 4.49 -9.14
C LEU A 32 -13.43 3.56 -10.35
N VAL A 33 -13.26 2.27 -10.05
CA VAL A 33 -13.33 1.17 -11.02
C VAL A 33 -14.76 0.61 -11.11
N ASP A 34 -15.11 0.03 -12.26
CA ASP A 34 -16.40 -0.64 -12.48
C ASP A 34 -16.37 -2.14 -12.12
N GLU A 35 -15.27 -2.61 -11.51
CA GLU A 35 -15.04 -4.00 -11.14
C GLU A 35 -14.49 -4.11 -9.71
N LEU A 36 -15.08 -5.00 -8.92
CA LEU A 36 -14.61 -5.37 -7.58
C LEU A 36 -14.25 -6.85 -7.53
N ILE A 37 -13.26 -7.21 -6.70
CA ILE A 37 -12.94 -8.59 -6.38
C ILE A 37 -13.73 -9.00 -5.14
N GLU A 38 -14.52 -10.06 -5.24
CA GLU A 38 -15.13 -10.68 -4.07
C GLU A 38 -14.08 -11.47 -3.30
N VAL A 39 -13.98 -11.17 -2.00
CA VAL A 39 -13.13 -11.88 -1.04
C VAL A 39 -13.98 -12.39 0.11
N SER A 40 -13.76 -13.64 0.53
CA SER A 40 -14.35 -14.17 1.75
C SER A 40 -13.67 -13.59 2.99
N GLU A 41 -14.36 -13.62 4.12
CA GLU A 41 -13.80 -13.21 5.42
C GLU A 41 -12.48 -13.94 5.73
N ILE A 42 -12.45 -15.26 5.48
CA ILE A 42 -11.26 -16.08 5.69
C ILE A 42 -10.09 -15.62 4.82
N GLU A 43 -10.32 -15.28 3.55
CA GLU A 43 -9.28 -14.76 2.66
C GLU A 43 -8.77 -13.39 3.12
N ALA A 44 -9.66 -12.51 3.54
CA ALA A 44 -9.31 -11.19 4.04
C ALA A 44 -8.47 -11.27 5.35
N GLU A 45 -8.89 -12.12 6.28
CA GLU A 45 -8.15 -12.37 7.53
C GLU A 45 -6.78 -13.00 7.27
N ALA A 46 -6.71 -14.00 6.39
CA ALA A 46 -5.45 -14.64 6.03
C ALA A 46 -4.47 -13.65 5.37
N TYR A 47 -4.97 -12.79 4.47
CA TYR A 47 -4.16 -11.74 3.86
C TYR A 47 -3.64 -10.73 4.91
N ALA A 48 -4.51 -10.27 5.81
CA ALA A 48 -4.14 -9.34 6.86
C ALA A 48 -3.10 -9.94 7.82
N GLN A 49 -3.27 -11.21 8.20
CA GLN A 49 -2.31 -11.92 9.04
C GLN A 49 -0.94 -12.06 8.36
N ALA A 50 -0.92 -12.49 7.10
CA ALA A 50 0.33 -12.63 6.34
C ALA A 50 1.04 -11.28 6.15
N ALA A 51 0.30 -10.20 5.90
CA ALA A 51 0.86 -8.86 5.76
C ALA A 51 1.49 -8.37 7.08
N ASN A 52 0.84 -8.61 8.22
CA ASN A 52 1.38 -8.27 9.54
C ASN A 52 2.63 -9.10 9.88
N GLU A 53 2.61 -10.40 9.61
CA GLU A 53 3.78 -11.26 9.83
C GLU A 53 4.98 -10.80 8.98
N LEU A 54 4.76 -10.50 7.70
CA LEU A 54 5.81 -9.97 6.84
C LEU A 54 6.31 -8.61 7.32
N TYR A 55 5.43 -7.73 7.81
CA TYR A 55 5.83 -6.45 8.39
C TYR A 55 6.80 -6.65 9.57
N ASP A 56 6.46 -7.53 10.51
CA ASP A 56 7.33 -7.85 11.65
C ASP A 56 8.68 -8.40 11.17
N MET A 57 8.69 -9.28 10.17
CA MET A 57 9.92 -9.79 9.55
C MET A 57 10.77 -8.70 8.90
N TYR A 58 10.15 -7.70 8.26
CA TYR A 58 10.86 -6.56 7.68
C TYR A 58 11.49 -5.67 8.75
N VAL A 59 10.81 -5.47 9.88
CA VAL A 59 11.36 -4.75 11.04
C VAL A 59 12.58 -5.51 11.59
N GLU A 60 12.44 -6.81 11.85
CA GLU A 60 13.54 -7.64 12.35
C GLU A 60 14.74 -7.65 11.39
N ALA A 61 14.49 -7.74 10.09
CA ALA A 61 15.54 -7.67 9.08
C ALA A 61 16.25 -6.30 9.07
N GLY A 62 15.49 -5.21 9.24
CA GLY A 62 16.03 -3.85 9.38
C GLY A 62 16.94 -3.73 10.61
N ASP A 63 16.47 -4.23 11.75
CA ASP A 63 17.26 -4.28 12.99
C ASP A 63 18.53 -5.12 12.82
N TYR A 64 18.43 -6.27 12.14
CA TYR A 64 19.58 -7.12 11.85
C TYR A 64 20.63 -6.39 11.00
N VAL A 65 20.20 -5.65 9.98
CA VAL A 65 21.11 -4.82 9.15
C VAL A 65 21.81 -3.77 10.01
N ILE A 66 21.07 -3.08 10.87
CA ILE A 66 21.59 -2.03 11.75
C ILE A 66 22.61 -2.61 12.74
N ASN A 67 22.27 -3.71 13.41
CA ASN A 67 23.09 -4.33 14.45
C ASN A 67 24.38 -4.97 13.90
N ASN A 68 24.42 -5.31 12.61
CA ASN A 68 25.56 -5.96 11.96
C ASN A 68 26.28 -5.07 10.94
N ASP A 69 25.97 -3.77 10.89
CA ASP A 69 26.58 -2.80 9.98
C ASP A 69 26.50 -3.19 8.48
N LEU A 70 25.40 -3.82 8.05
CA LEU A 70 25.22 -4.37 6.69
C LEU A 70 24.76 -3.33 5.65
N PHE A 71 24.88 -2.04 5.95
CA PHE A 71 24.41 -0.95 5.08
C PHE A 71 25.07 -0.95 3.69
N HIS A 72 26.34 -1.36 3.60
CA HIS A 72 27.06 -1.43 2.34
C HIS A 72 26.46 -2.47 1.38
N GLU A 73 26.03 -3.61 1.91
CA GLU A 73 25.39 -4.69 1.13
C GLU A 73 24.06 -4.24 0.50
N LEU A 74 23.40 -3.25 1.11
CA LEU A 74 22.17 -2.63 0.61
C LEU A 74 22.42 -1.39 -0.25
N ASN A 75 23.68 -1.08 -0.58
CA ASN A 75 24.08 0.13 -1.31
C ASN A 75 23.62 1.44 -0.64
N ILE A 76 23.52 1.46 0.69
CA ILE A 76 23.17 2.67 1.44
C ILE A 76 24.41 3.57 1.52
N PRO A 77 24.33 4.84 1.07
CA PRO A 77 25.43 5.80 1.19
C PRO A 77 25.87 6.03 2.63
N PHE A 78 27.19 6.10 2.87
CA PHE A 78 27.77 6.23 4.22
C PHE A 78 27.25 7.47 4.98
N ASN A 79 26.89 8.54 4.26
CA ASN A 79 26.38 9.78 4.85
C ASN A 79 24.95 9.68 5.38
N LEU A 80 24.23 8.57 5.14
CA LEU A 80 22.90 8.30 5.68
C LEU A 80 22.90 7.32 6.87
N VAL A 81 24.01 6.60 7.10
CA VAL A 81 24.08 5.53 8.10
C VAL A 81 23.77 6.02 9.51
N GLU A 82 24.38 7.14 9.94
CA GLU A 82 24.13 7.70 11.28
C GLU A 82 22.68 8.16 11.46
N MET A 83 22.03 8.65 10.40
CA MET A 83 20.61 9.04 10.47
C MET A 83 19.69 7.82 10.63
N ILE A 84 20.04 6.69 10.02
CA ILE A 84 19.25 5.46 10.08
C ILE A 84 19.38 4.80 11.46
N LYS A 85 20.53 4.95 12.13
CA LYS A 85 20.79 4.39 13.46
C LYS A 85 20.21 5.21 14.63
N ALA A 86 19.86 6.48 14.38
CA ALA A 86 19.43 7.45 15.40
C ALA A 86 17.99 7.23 15.85
#